data_AF-A0A1D1XXL3-F1
#
_entry.id   AF-A0A1D1XXL3-F1
#
_cell.length_a   1.000
_cell.length_b   1.000
_cell.length_c   1.000
_cell.angle_alpha   90.00
_cell.angle_beta   90.00
_cell.angle_gamma   90.00
#
_symmetry.space_group_name_H-M   'P 1'
#
loop_
_entity.id
_entity.type
_entity.pdbx_description
1 polymer ?
#
loop_
_entity_poly.entity_id
_entity_poly.type
_entity_poly.pdbx_seq_one_letter_code
_entity_poly.pdbx_strand_id
1 'polypeptide(L)'
;MVSTASKNVVCFLTQKMSTLSGLLQDDILRSLLVKERMWKNEKGTPNKYPFKRAEHLSATMAKYSFRGHEVNIVDQLRSIITEMGNGLGLVRLLHTGGSRQACRISSCKPRYVTNFLESDRSCSPSDEIDTPGKVMDDAVYNKCQSIYGVDYFPSLLSSVLKELQCDRYLNLIDFHFIIPAIIANLIESKLHSKEKPLRRDREAGNQMIADDGFVMGATFVLKVTGQEKSFDELQWFTSANRHLEEVLISLSHITEHPKGSRIFGLKLWDQSCPVAILPETQKEIDKTKRYQKEMKLIEYGFNASRAIMS
;
A
#
# COMPACT_ATOMS: atom_id res chain seq x y z
N MET A 1 14.84 21.05 -11.12
CA MET A 1 14.97 20.03 -10.06
C MET A 1 13.72 19.16 -9.93
N VAL A 2 12.56 19.69 -9.56
CA VAL A 2 11.30 18.90 -9.44
C VAL A 2 10.92 18.22 -10.76
N SER A 3 10.90 18.96 -11.88
CA SER A 3 10.59 18.37 -13.21
C SER A 3 11.53 17.23 -13.61
N THR A 4 12.84 17.37 -13.37
CA THR A 4 13.84 16.31 -13.66
C THR A 4 13.65 15.09 -12.77
N ALA A 5 13.42 15.29 -11.46
CA ALA A 5 13.16 14.22 -10.53
C ALA A 5 11.86 13.47 -10.89
N SER A 6 10.80 14.19 -11.25
CA SER A 6 9.55 13.60 -11.73
C SER A 6 9.77 12.73 -12.97
N LYS A 7 10.51 13.22 -13.98
CA LYS A 7 10.85 12.42 -15.18
C LYS A 7 11.60 11.13 -14.83
N ASN A 8 12.58 11.20 -13.93
CA ASN A 8 13.32 10.02 -13.49
C ASN A 8 12.42 9.02 -12.78
N VAL A 9 11.46 9.48 -11.97
CA VAL A 9 10.48 8.59 -11.33
C VAL A 9 9.56 7.95 -12.37
N VAL A 10 9.13 8.67 -13.41
CA VAL A 10 8.35 8.06 -14.50
C VAL A 10 9.14 6.92 -15.17
N CYS A 11 10.39 7.17 -15.56
CA CYS A 11 11.24 6.12 -16.15
C CYS A 11 11.40 4.92 -15.21
N PHE A 12 11.60 5.16 -13.91
CA PHE A 12 11.68 4.12 -12.89
C PHE A 12 10.40 3.31 -12.78
N LEU A 13 9.23 3.96 -12.74
CA LEU A 13 7.93 3.29 -12.69
C LEU A 13 7.68 2.45 -13.95
N THR A 14 8.03 2.97 -15.13
CA THR A 14 7.92 2.24 -16.39
C THR A 14 8.83 1.02 -16.41
N GLN A 15 10.06 1.14 -15.92
CA GLN A 15 10.97 0.00 -15.79
C GLN A 15 10.40 -1.06 -14.83
N LYS A 16 9.93 -0.65 -13.66
CA LYS A 16 9.34 -1.57 -12.66
C LYS A 16 8.07 -2.23 -13.18
N MET A 17 7.23 -1.50 -13.91
CA MET A 17 6.05 -2.07 -14.56
C MET A 17 6.42 -3.12 -15.61
N SER A 18 7.50 -2.88 -16.38
CA SER A 18 8.04 -3.87 -17.31
C SER A 18 8.56 -5.12 -16.60
N THR A 19 9.28 -4.96 -15.48
CA THR A 19 9.75 -6.09 -14.67
C THR A 19 8.59 -6.88 -14.08
N LEU A 20 7.60 -6.19 -13.52
CA LEU A 20 6.38 -6.79 -12.99
C LEU A 20 5.66 -7.58 -14.08
N SER A 21 5.48 -6.98 -15.27
CA SER A 21 4.84 -7.66 -16.39
C SER A 21 5.60 -8.90 -16.85
N GLY A 22 6.94 -8.86 -16.86
CA GLY A 22 7.75 -10.04 -17.18
C GLY A 22 7.55 -11.18 -16.17
N LEU A 23 7.47 -10.87 -14.87
CA LEU A 23 7.19 -11.87 -13.83
C LEU A 23 5.77 -12.45 -13.94
N LEU A 24 4.79 -11.62 -14.29
CA LEU A 24 3.39 -12.04 -14.44
C LEU A 24 3.16 -12.89 -15.69
N GLN A 25 4.03 -12.78 -16.70
CA GLN A 25 4.00 -13.61 -17.91
C GLN A 25 4.64 -14.98 -17.75
N ASP A 26 5.29 -15.26 -16.62
CA ASP A 26 5.81 -16.59 -16.35
C ASP A 26 4.70 -17.65 -16.40
N ASP A 27 4.99 -18.79 -17.03
CA ASP A 27 3.99 -19.85 -17.26
C ASP A 27 3.39 -20.40 -15.96
N ILE A 28 4.19 -20.50 -14.89
CA ILE A 28 3.72 -20.99 -13.60
C ILE A 28 2.72 -20.00 -13.03
N LEU A 29 3.11 -18.72 -12.94
CA LEU A 29 2.23 -17.72 -12.36
C LEU A 29 0.96 -17.52 -13.21
N ARG A 30 1.11 -17.42 -14.53
CA ARG A 30 -0.01 -17.33 -15.46
C ARG A 30 -0.98 -18.50 -15.30
N SER A 31 -0.48 -19.73 -15.13
CA SER A 31 -1.34 -20.90 -14.92
C SER A 31 -2.12 -20.84 -13.60
N LEU A 32 -1.52 -20.29 -12.53
CA LEU A 32 -2.19 -20.09 -11.25
C LEU A 32 -3.30 -19.05 -11.38
N LEU A 33 -3.03 -17.94 -12.07
CA LEU A 33 -4.02 -16.88 -12.28
C LEU A 33 -5.19 -17.32 -13.15
N VAL A 34 -4.93 -18.11 -14.20
CA VAL A 34 -5.99 -18.71 -15.01
C VAL A 34 -6.88 -19.61 -14.14
N LYS A 35 -6.31 -20.41 -13.22
CA LYS A 35 -7.11 -21.22 -12.28
C LYS A 35 -7.99 -20.36 -11.37
N GLU A 36 -7.50 -19.21 -10.92
CA GLU A 36 -8.28 -18.27 -10.11
C GLU A 36 -9.44 -17.66 -10.90
N ARG A 37 -9.17 -17.23 -12.14
CA ARG A 37 -10.21 -16.74 -13.05
C ARG A 37 -11.28 -17.80 -13.33
N MET A 38 -10.87 -19.02 -13.66
CA MET A 38 -11.78 -20.13 -13.93
C MET A 38 -12.67 -20.42 -12.72
N TRP A 39 -12.09 -20.47 -11.52
CA TRP A 39 -12.85 -20.64 -10.29
C TRP A 39 -13.87 -19.50 -10.08
N LYS A 40 -13.49 -18.25 -10.35
CA LYS A 40 -14.41 -17.11 -10.22
C LYS A 40 -15.57 -17.20 -11.22
N ASN A 41 -15.27 -17.60 -12.46
CA ASN A 41 -16.29 -17.80 -13.51
C ASN A 41 -17.26 -18.93 -13.17
N GLU A 42 -16.78 -20.04 -12.60
CA GLU A 42 -17.62 -21.16 -12.17
C GLU A 42 -18.53 -20.80 -10.99
N LYS A 43 -18.03 -19.99 -10.04
CA LYS A 43 -18.76 -19.64 -8.82
C LYS A 43 -19.72 -18.46 -8.96
N GLY A 44 -19.52 -17.61 -9.97
CA GLY A 44 -20.35 -16.45 -10.25
C GLY A 44 -20.32 -15.35 -9.16
N THR A 45 -21.01 -14.26 -9.43
CA THR A 45 -21.22 -13.10 -8.55
C THR A 45 -22.53 -13.29 -7.78
N PRO A 46 -22.48 -13.98 -6.62
CA PRO A 46 -22.23 -13.23 -5.39
C PRO A 46 -21.10 -13.82 -4.52
N ASN A 47 -20.38 -14.83 -5.01
CA ASN A 47 -19.39 -15.52 -4.19
C ASN A 47 -18.16 -14.62 -3.97
N LYS A 48 -17.98 -14.23 -2.71
CA LYS A 48 -16.80 -13.50 -2.21
C LYS A 48 -15.57 -14.39 -2.32
N TYR A 49 -14.42 -13.79 -2.59
CA TYR A 49 -13.16 -14.52 -2.70
C TYR A 49 -12.76 -15.09 -1.31
N PRO A 50 -12.63 -16.41 -1.13
CA PRO A 50 -12.46 -17.02 0.19
C PRO A 50 -11.08 -16.77 0.81
N PHE A 51 -11.04 -16.53 2.12
CA PHE A 51 -9.79 -16.32 2.88
C PHE A 51 -8.73 -17.40 2.62
N LYS A 52 -9.11 -18.66 2.85
CA LYS A 52 -8.25 -19.83 2.68
C LYS A 52 -7.73 -20.01 1.25
N ARG A 53 -8.46 -19.51 0.25
CA ARG A 53 -8.05 -19.60 -1.15
C ARG A 53 -6.88 -18.66 -1.45
N ALA A 54 -6.91 -17.44 -0.91
CA ALA A 54 -5.79 -16.51 -1.01
C ALA A 54 -4.53 -17.04 -0.29
N GLU A 55 -4.69 -17.63 0.90
CA GLU A 55 -3.58 -18.26 1.63
C GLU A 55 -2.98 -19.43 0.83
N HIS A 56 -3.83 -20.27 0.22
CA HIS A 56 -3.35 -21.36 -0.61
C HIS A 56 -2.60 -20.87 -1.85
N LEU A 57 -3.11 -19.83 -2.52
CA LEU A 57 -2.43 -19.20 -3.66
C LEU A 57 -1.08 -18.62 -3.22
N SER A 58 -1.02 -17.91 -2.10
CA SER A 58 0.21 -17.39 -1.47
C SER A 58 1.23 -18.50 -1.21
N ALA A 59 0.82 -19.56 -0.50
CA ALA A 59 1.68 -20.69 -0.17
C ALA A 59 2.16 -21.46 -1.42
N THR A 60 1.33 -21.54 -2.45
CA THR A 60 1.71 -22.15 -3.74
C THR A 60 2.74 -21.30 -4.45
N MET A 61 2.51 -19.98 -4.55
CA MET A 61 3.46 -19.05 -5.14
C MET A 61 4.79 -19.05 -4.39
N ALA A 62 4.80 -19.04 -3.07
CA ALA A 62 6.00 -19.00 -2.25
C ALA A 62 6.96 -20.20 -2.44
N LYS A 63 6.49 -21.31 -3.02
CA LYS A 63 7.33 -22.47 -3.36
C LYS A 63 8.23 -22.23 -4.58
N TYR A 64 7.93 -21.21 -5.38
CA TYR A 64 8.64 -20.90 -6.60
C TYR A 64 9.55 -19.69 -6.40
N SER A 65 10.76 -19.80 -6.95
CA SER A 65 11.72 -18.72 -7.05
C SER A 65 12.16 -18.61 -8.51
N PHE A 66 12.14 -17.39 -9.07
CA PHE A 66 12.59 -17.17 -10.44
C PHE A 66 14.08 -16.88 -10.53
N ARG A 67 14.68 -17.36 -11.62
CA ARG A 67 15.88 -16.78 -12.23
C ARG A 67 17.10 -16.66 -11.28
N GLY A 68 17.39 -17.71 -10.52
CA GLY A 68 18.60 -17.76 -9.66
C GLY A 68 18.57 -16.81 -8.46
N HIS A 69 17.44 -16.15 -8.17
CA HIS A 69 17.27 -15.37 -6.96
C HIS A 69 16.91 -16.29 -5.77
N GLU A 70 17.52 -16.03 -4.61
CA GLU A 70 17.21 -16.75 -3.36
C GLU A 70 15.80 -16.41 -2.82
N VAL A 71 15.21 -15.32 -3.29
CA VAL A 71 13.95 -14.78 -2.79
C VAL A 71 12.77 -15.39 -3.56
N ASN A 72 11.73 -15.82 -2.85
CA ASN A 72 10.52 -16.38 -3.47
C ASN A 72 9.75 -15.33 -4.30
N ILE A 73 8.89 -15.80 -5.21
CA ILE A 73 8.13 -14.90 -6.10
C ILE A 73 7.24 -13.91 -5.35
N VAL A 74 6.64 -14.31 -4.22
CA VAL A 74 5.69 -13.47 -3.46
C VAL A 74 6.42 -12.26 -2.90
N ASP A 75 7.61 -12.48 -2.36
CA ASP A 75 8.50 -11.45 -1.85
C ASP A 75 9.05 -10.57 -2.99
N GLN A 76 9.36 -11.14 -4.16
CA GLN A 76 9.77 -10.36 -5.34
C GLN A 76 8.65 -9.43 -5.83
N LEU A 77 7.43 -9.95 -5.98
CA LEU A 77 6.25 -9.17 -6.37
C LEU A 77 5.98 -8.07 -5.34
N ARG A 78 5.99 -8.42 -4.04
CA ARG A 78 5.83 -7.45 -2.96
C ARG A 78 6.89 -6.34 -3.02
N SER A 79 8.15 -6.71 -3.22
CA SER A 79 9.26 -5.75 -3.30
C SER A 79 9.06 -4.75 -4.44
N ILE A 80 8.79 -5.25 -5.65
CA ILE A 80 8.57 -4.41 -6.84
C ILE A 80 7.38 -3.47 -6.63
N ILE A 81 6.26 -3.99 -6.12
CA ILE A 81 5.05 -3.19 -5.86
C ILE A 81 5.35 -2.10 -4.81
N THR A 82 6.08 -2.45 -3.75
CA THR A 82 6.45 -1.50 -2.69
C THR A 82 7.37 -0.40 -3.21
N GLU A 83 8.37 -0.75 -4.01
CA GLU A 83 9.26 0.21 -4.65
C GLU A 83 8.51 1.17 -5.58
N MET A 84 7.51 0.68 -6.32
CA MET A 84 6.65 1.53 -7.16
C MET A 84 5.87 2.53 -6.30
N GLY A 85 5.25 2.09 -5.20
CA GLY A 85 4.54 3.00 -4.31
C GLY A 85 5.45 3.99 -3.58
N ASN A 86 6.67 3.60 -3.23
CA ASN A 86 7.67 4.52 -2.69
C ASN A 86 8.07 5.59 -3.71
N GLY A 87 8.21 5.23 -4.99
CA GLY A 87 8.43 6.18 -6.08
C GLY A 87 7.29 7.20 -6.19
N LEU A 88 6.03 6.73 -6.10
CA LEU A 88 4.85 7.60 -6.10
C LEU A 88 4.81 8.51 -4.86
N GLY A 89 5.15 7.97 -3.69
CA GLY A 89 5.28 8.72 -2.44
C GLY A 89 6.34 9.83 -2.54
N LEU A 90 7.48 9.54 -3.18
CA LEU A 90 8.52 10.52 -3.43
C LEU A 90 8.03 11.65 -4.34
N VAL A 91 7.33 11.34 -5.43
CA VAL A 91 6.73 12.36 -6.32
C VAL A 91 5.78 13.25 -5.53
N ARG A 92 4.91 12.65 -4.72
CA ARG A 92 3.97 13.40 -3.89
C ARG A 92 4.71 14.30 -2.90
N LEU A 93 5.76 13.81 -2.25
CA LEU A 93 6.58 14.57 -1.31
C LEU A 93 7.29 15.74 -1.99
N LEU A 94 7.85 15.52 -3.19
CA LEU A 94 8.48 16.58 -3.98
C LEU A 94 7.48 17.66 -4.37
N HIS A 95 6.26 17.26 -4.72
CA HIS A 95 5.17 18.17 -5.05
C HIS A 95 4.73 19.00 -3.84
N THR A 96 4.42 18.36 -2.71
CA THR A 96 3.99 19.06 -1.48
C THR A 96 5.11 19.93 -0.91
N GLY A 97 6.35 19.46 -0.95
CA GLY A 97 7.53 20.24 -0.56
C GLY A 97 7.75 21.46 -1.46
N GLY A 98 7.59 21.31 -2.77
CA GLY A 98 7.59 22.41 -3.74
C GLY A 98 6.51 23.44 -3.42
N SER A 99 5.27 22.99 -3.27
CA SER A 99 4.11 23.83 -2.92
C SER A 99 4.34 24.59 -1.61
N ARG A 100 4.85 23.93 -0.57
CA ARG A 100 5.19 24.58 0.71
C ARG A 100 6.27 25.64 0.53
N GLN A 101 7.29 25.39 -0.30
CA GLN A 101 8.31 26.40 -0.58
C GLN A 101 7.73 27.62 -1.31
N ALA A 102 6.81 27.40 -2.26
CA ALA A 102 6.11 28.49 -2.91
C ALA A 102 5.25 29.31 -1.92
N CYS A 103 4.55 28.64 -0.98
CA CYS A 103 3.82 29.31 0.10
C CYS A 103 4.75 30.16 0.98
N ARG A 104 5.95 29.67 1.28
CA ARG A 104 6.93 30.41 2.07
C ARG A 104 7.42 31.65 1.32
N ILE A 105 7.70 31.53 0.03
CA ILE A 105 8.12 32.65 -0.82
C ILE A 105 7.00 33.70 -0.90
N SER A 106 5.75 33.29 -1.09
CA SER A 106 4.61 34.24 -1.11
C SER A 106 4.38 34.89 0.26
N SER A 107 4.70 34.20 1.35
CA SER A 107 4.59 34.71 2.73
C SER A 107 5.71 35.68 3.12
N CYS A 108 6.75 35.84 2.29
CA CYS A 108 7.76 36.90 2.46
C CYS A 108 7.20 38.30 2.18
N LYS A 109 5.97 38.40 1.67
CA LYS A 109 5.21 39.66 1.57
C LYS A 109 4.70 40.06 2.96
N PRO A 110 4.92 41.30 3.42
CA PRO A 110 4.26 41.82 4.63
C PRO A 110 2.74 41.71 4.49
N ARG A 111 2.02 41.37 5.57
CA ARG A 111 0.55 41.20 5.56
C ARG A 111 -0.25 42.41 5.02
N TYR A 112 0.36 43.58 4.98
CA TYR A 112 -0.26 44.86 4.60
C TYR A 112 0.13 45.34 3.20
N VAL A 113 0.92 44.55 2.46
CA VAL A 113 1.46 44.90 1.15
C VAL A 113 0.95 43.90 0.12
N THR A 114 0.18 44.38 -0.86
CA THR A 114 -0.41 43.57 -1.93
C THR A 114 0.65 43.09 -2.93
N ASN A 115 1.67 43.90 -3.22
CA ASN A 115 2.78 43.59 -4.13
C ASN A 115 4.03 44.43 -3.76
N PHE A 116 5.24 43.91 -4.04
CA PHE A 116 6.50 44.60 -3.69
C PHE A 116 6.63 45.94 -4.42
N LEU A 117 6.06 46.04 -5.62
CA LEU A 117 5.93 47.27 -6.40
C LEU A 117 5.30 48.44 -5.61
N GLU A 118 4.21 48.20 -4.87
CA GLU A 118 3.51 49.25 -4.10
C GLU A 118 4.33 49.73 -2.91
N SER A 119 5.10 48.85 -2.26
CA SER A 119 6.04 49.25 -1.20
C SER A 119 7.19 50.08 -1.74
N ASP A 120 7.74 49.72 -2.90
CA ASP A 120 8.84 50.44 -3.53
C ASP A 120 8.44 51.89 -3.88
N ARG A 121 7.24 52.04 -4.47
CA ARG A 121 6.64 53.34 -4.80
C ARG A 121 6.38 54.23 -3.59
N SER A 122 6.13 53.65 -2.42
CA SER A 122 5.90 54.40 -1.17
C SER A 122 7.18 54.96 -0.55
N CYS A 123 8.34 54.34 -0.82
CA CYS A 123 9.64 54.74 -0.27
C CYS A 123 10.44 55.64 -1.23
N SER A 124 10.33 55.40 -2.54
CA SER A 124 11.05 56.17 -3.57
C SER A 124 10.25 56.20 -4.88
N PRO A 125 9.60 57.32 -5.23
CA PRO A 125 8.90 57.46 -6.50
C PRO A 125 9.91 57.76 -7.62
N SER A 126 10.60 56.74 -8.13
CA SER A 126 11.35 56.83 -9.38
C SER A 126 10.59 56.15 -10.52
N ASP A 127 10.44 56.84 -11.66
CA ASP A 127 9.76 56.36 -12.86
C ASP A 127 10.64 55.44 -13.73
N GLU A 128 11.56 54.68 -13.11
CA GLU A 128 12.42 53.75 -13.86
C GLU A 128 11.65 52.49 -14.27
N ILE A 129 11.92 52.04 -15.50
CA ILE A 129 11.12 51.05 -16.26
C ILE A 129 11.14 49.64 -15.62
N ASP A 130 12.08 49.36 -14.72
CA ASP A 130 12.16 48.12 -13.94
C ASP A 130 12.55 48.39 -12.48
N THR A 131 11.56 48.82 -11.67
CA THR A 131 11.76 48.95 -10.23
C THR A 131 12.07 47.58 -9.59
N PRO A 132 12.97 47.50 -8.59
CA PRO A 132 13.28 46.27 -7.87
C PRO A 132 12.03 45.53 -7.37
N GLY A 133 10.98 46.26 -6.99
CA GLY A 133 9.69 45.69 -6.62
C GLY A 133 9.02 44.88 -7.74
N LYS A 134 9.03 45.36 -8.99
CA LYS A 134 8.47 44.66 -10.15
C LYS A 134 9.22 43.37 -10.45
N VAL A 135 10.56 43.42 -10.44
CA VAL A 135 11.42 42.24 -10.65
C VAL A 135 11.17 41.18 -9.57
N MET A 136 10.98 41.61 -8.32
CA MET A 136 10.67 40.74 -7.20
C MET A 136 9.28 40.11 -7.34
N ASP A 137 8.26 40.89 -7.72
CA ASP A 137 6.90 40.37 -7.95
C ASP A 137 6.87 39.38 -9.12
N ASP A 138 7.56 39.66 -10.23
CA ASP A 138 7.68 38.75 -11.37
C ASP A 138 8.44 37.47 -10.99
N ALA A 139 9.51 37.57 -10.20
CA ALA A 139 10.25 36.40 -9.73
C ALA A 139 9.40 35.52 -8.79
N VAL A 140 8.65 36.14 -7.88
CA VAL A 140 7.72 35.43 -6.97
C VAL A 140 6.59 34.80 -7.78
N TYR A 141 5.97 35.54 -8.71
CA TYR A 141 4.90 35.04 -9.55
C TYR A 141 5.36 33.87 -10.42
N ASN A 142 6.46 34.01 -11.15
CA ASN A 142 7.00 32.95 -12.01
C ASN A 142 7.37 31.71 -11.20
N LYS A 143 7.97 31.88 -10.02
CA LYS A 143 8.33 30.76 -9.15
C LYS A 143 7.08 30.06 -8.59
N CYS A 144 6.11 30.83 -8.11
CA CYS A 144 4.83 30.30 -7.64
C CYS A 144 4.07 29.61 -8.77
N GLN A 145 3.99 30.19 -9.97
CA GLN A 145 3.30 29.61 -11.12
C GLN A 145 3.98 28.33 -11.61
N SER A 146 5.32 28.24 -11.57
CA SER A 146 6.04 26.98 -11.88
C SER A 146 5.75 25.84 -10.89
N ILE A 147 5.15 26.15 -9.73
CA ILE A 147 4.86 25.20 -8.65
C ILE A 147 3.35 24.95 -8.48
N TYR A 148 2.51 25.99 -8.63
CA TYR A 148 1.06 25.96 -8.47
C TYR A 148 0.29 25.87 -9.80
N GLY A 149 0.88 26.30 -10.91
CA GLY A 149 0.17 26.49 -12.19
C GLY A 149 -0.23 25.19 -12.90
N VAL A 150 0.14 24.03 -12.36
CA VAL A 150 -0.25 22.73 -12.86
C VAL A 150 -0.57 21.89 -11.65
N ASP A 151 -1.73 21.21 -11.64
CA ASP A 151 -1.98 20.06 -10.77
C ASP A 151 -0.96 18.97 -11.13
N TYR A 152 0.27 19.15 -10.68
CA TYR A 152 1.46 18.47 -11.18
C TYR A 152 1.38 16.98 -10.88
N PHE A 153 0.83 16.60 -9.72
CA PHE A 153 0.65 15.21 -9.36
C PHE A 153 -0.43 14.53 -10.22
N PRO A 154 -1.69 15.04 -10.33
CA PRO A 154 -2.68 14.48 -11.26
C PRO A 154 -2.25 14.49 -12.73
N SER A 155 -1.56 15.54 -13.18
CA SER A 155 -1.07 15.67 -14.57
C SER A 155 0.07 14.70 -14.87
N LEU A 156 1.01 14.53 -13.93
CA LEU A 156 2.06 13.53 -14.04
C LEU A 156 1.48 12.11 -13.96
N LEU A 157 0.55 11.88 -13.02
CA LEU A 157 -0.11 10.59 -12.86
C LEU A 157 -0.89 10.22 -14.12
N SER A 158 -1.65 11.14 -14.70
CA SER A 158 -2.35 10.91 -15.97
C SER A 158 -1.40 10.67 -17.14
N SER A 159 -0.28 11.40 -17.22
CA SER A 159 0.77 11.14 -18.22
C SER A 159 1.38 9.74 -18.06
N VAL A 160 1.70 9.34 -16.83
CA VAL A 160 2.24 8.00 -16.50
C VAL A 160 1.22 6.93 -16.81
N LEU A 161 -0.04 7.11 -16.40
CA LEU A 161 -1.13 6.18 -16.70
C LEU A 161 -1.28 6.01 -18.20
N LYS A 162 -1.28 7.09 -18.98
CA LYS A 162 -1.37 7.03 -20.44
C LYS A 162 -0.19 6.29 -21.08
N GLU A 163 1.02 6.52 -20.58
CA GLU A 163 2.23 5.82 -21.07
C GLU A 163 2.19 4.32 -20.74
N LEU A 164 1.69 3.97 -19.55
CA LEU A 164 1.61 2.58 -19.06
C LEU A 164 0.35 1.83 -19.47
N GLN A 165 -0.67 2.50 -20.00
CA GLN A 165 -1.88 1.87 -20.56
C GLN A 165 -1.71 1.45 -22.02
N CYS A 166 -0.50 1.53 -22.58
CA CYS A 166 -0.18 1.01 -23.90
C CYS A 166 -0.37 -0.53 -23.94
N ASP A 167 -0.71 -1.06 -25.12
CA ASP A 167 -1.05 -2.47 -25.38
C ASP A 167 -0.08 -3.51 -24.78
N ARG A 168 1.15 -3.10 -24.49
CA ARG A 168 2.21 -3.89 -23.86
C ARG A 168 1.84 -4.52 -22.51
N TYR A 169 0.90 -3.93 -21.77
CA TYR A 169 0.50 -4.40 -20.43
C TYR A 169 -0.93 -4.92 -20.34
N LEU A 170 -1.64 -5.00 -21.48
CA LEU A 170 -3.00 -5.55 -21.54
C LEU A 170 -3.10 -7.00 -21.07
N ASN A 171 -1.99 -7.75 -21.14
CA ASN A 171 -1.94 -9.16 -20.74
C ASN A 171 -2.01 -9.38 -19.21
N LEU A 172 -2.05 -8.32 -18.40
CA LEU A 172 -2.07 -8.41 -16.93
C LEU A 172 -3.46 -8.65 -16.34
N ILE A 173 -4.41 -9.15 -17.12
CA ILE A 173 -5.86 -9.21 -16.86
C ILE A 173 -6.24 -9.81 -15.47
N ASP A 174 -5.39 -10.64 -14.88
CA ASP A 174 -5.66 -11.35 -13.62
C ASP A 174 -4.85 -10.84 -12.40
N PHE A 175 -4.15 -9.71 -12.52
CA PHE A 175 -3.34 -9.16 -11.43
C PHE A 175 -4.12 -9.00 -10.11
N HIS A 176 -5.41 -8.62 -10.18
CA HIS A 176 -6.25 -8.44 -9.00
C HIS A 176 -6.38 -9.69 -8.10
N PHE A 177 -6.22 -10.91 -8.63
CA PHE A 177 -6.24 -12.15 -7.84
C PHE A 177 -4.98 -12.35 -6.99
N ILE A 178 -3.86 -11.72 -7.37
CA ILE A 178 -2.58 -11.82 -6.65
C ILE A 178 -2.61 -11.03 -5.36
N ILE A 179 -3.26 -9.87 -5.37
CA ILE A 179 -3.23 -8.90 -4.26
C ILE A 179 -3.67 -9.53 -2.93
N PRO A 180 -4.80 -10.27 -2.84
CA PRO A 180 -5.18 -10.99 -1.61
C PRO A 180 -4.08 -11.92 -1.07
N ALA A 181 -3.39 -12.64 -1.97
CA ALA A 181 -2.35 -13.58 -1.59
C ALA A 181 -1.09 -12.87 -1.07
N ILE A 182 -0.67 -11.76 -1.71
CA ILE A 182 0.45 -10.95 -1.20
C ILE A 182 0.09 -10.31 0.15
N ILE A 183 -1.14 -9.81 0.33
CA ILE A 183 -1.60 -9.25 1.60
C ILE A 183 -1.56 -10.31 2.71
N ALA A 184 -2.04 -11.53 2.44
CA ALA A 184 -2.02 -12.61 3.41
C ALA A 184 -0.58 -12.95 3.83
N ASN A 185 0.33 -13.08 2.86
CA ASN A 185 1.75 -13.31 3.11
C ASN A 185 2.41 -12.18 3.90
N LEU A 186 2.09 -10.92 3.56
CA LEU A 186 2.60 -9.74 4.23
C LEU A 186 2.23 -9.75 5.71
N ILE A 187 0.96 -9.96 6.04
CA ILE A 187 0.51 -10.00 7.43
C ILE A 187 1.14 -11.18 8.17
N GLU A 188 1.20 -12.36 7.55
CA GLU A 188 1.87 -13.54 8.15
C GLU A 188 3.34 -13.25 8.46
N SER A 189 4.10 -12.68 7.53
CA SER A 189 5.51 -12.36 7.72
C SER A 189 5.73 -11.37 8.88
N LYS A 190 4.81 -10.41 9.04
CA LYS A 190 4.82 -9.43 10.15
C LYS A 190 4.53 -10.06 11.50
N LEU A 191 3.63 -11.04 11.55
CA LEU A 191 3.32 -11.73 12.80
C LEU A 191 4.51 -12.60 13.22
N HIS A 192 5.16 -13.28 12.27
CA HIS A 192 6.35 -14.11 12.56
C HIS A 192 7.58 -13.28 12.96
N SER A 193 7.78 -12.09 12.40
CA SER A 193 8.91 -11.22 12.78
C SER A 193 8.76 -10.62 14.18
N LYS A 194 7.51 -10.33 14.60
CA LYS A 194 7.20 -9.87 15.96
C LYS A 194 7.30 -10.98 17.03
N GLU A 195 7.36 -12.26 16.63
CA GLU A 195 7.49 -13.41 17.55
C GLU A 195 8.95 -13.81 17.84
N LYS A 196 9.93 -13.37 17.04
CA LYS A 196 11.36 -13.54 17.35
C LYS A 196 11.83 -12.37 18.22
N PRO A 197 12.03 -12.53 19.55
CA PRO A 197 12.56 -11.45 20.37
C PRO A 197 13.98 -11.10 19.89
N LEU A 198 14.22 -9.79 19.77
CA LEU A 198 15.47 -9.12 19.42
C LEU A 198 16.72 -9.98 19.65
N ARG A 199 17.22 -10.63 18.60
CA ARG A 199 18.67 -10.71 18.43
C ARG A 199 19.08 -9.42 17.72
N ARG A 200 19.92 -8.63 18.41
CA ARG A 200 20.54 -7.42 17.86
C ARG A 200 21.44 -7.80 16.68
N ASP A 201 20.88 -8.05 15.51
CA ASP A 201 21.59 -7.84 14.27
C ASP A 201 21.11 -6.52 13.69
N ARG A 202 21.95 -5.51 13.87
CA ARG A 202 21.68 -4.09 13.66
C ARG A 202 21.53 -3.69 12.18
N GLU A 203 21.57 -4.61 11.23
CA GLU A 203 21.78 -4.25 9.82
C GLU A 203 20.71 -4.75 8.83
N ALA A 204 19.78 -5.64 9.22
CA ALA A 204 18.73 -6.10 8.29
C ALA A 204 17.32 -6.30 8.88
N GLY A 205 17.17 -6.38 10.20
CA GLY A 205 15.95 -6.93 10.82
C GLY A 205 14.91 -5.95 11.37
N ASN A 206 15.20 -4.64 11.39
CA ASN A 206 14.39 -3.65 12.13
C ASN A 206 13.91 -2.46 11.30
N GLN A 207 13.88 -2.58 9.97
CA GLN A 207 12.99 -1.70 9.21
C GLN A 207 11.57 -2.22 9.41
N MET A 208 10.84 -1.56 10.29
CA MET A 208 9.38 -1.56 10.23
C MET A 208 9.04 -0.97 8.86
N ILE A 209 9.03 -1.82 7.83
CA ILE A 209 8.63 -1.45 6.48
C ILE A 209 7.20 -0.98 6.63
N ALA A 210 7.00 0.33 6.49
CA ALA A 210 5.67 0.88 6.39
C ALA A 210 5.06 0.29 5.10
N ASP A 211 3.86 -0.27 5.22
CA ASP A 211 3.18 -0.87 4.08
C ASP A 211 2.56 0.18 3.16
N ASP A 212 2.72 1.46 3.48
CA ASP A 212 2.22 2.56 2.66
C ASP A 212 2.77 2.47 1.22
N GLY A 213 4.05 2.12 1.08
CA GLY A 213 4.64 1.82 -0.23
C GLY A 213 3.94 0.66 -0.95
N PHE A 214 3.70 -0.47 -0.27
CA PHE A 214 3.02 -1.61 -0.89
C PHE A 214 1.58 -1.25 -1.31
N VAL A 215 0.82 -0.63 -0.43
CA VAL A 215 -0.59 -0.32 -0.66
C VAL A 215 -0.76 0.74 -1.74
N MET A 216 0.10 1.77 -1.74
CA MET A 216 0.13 2.79 -2.78
C MET A 216 0.51 2.20 -4.14
N GLY A 217 1.50 1.30 -4.17
CA GLY A 217 1.93 0.60 -5.37
C GLY A 217 0.87 -0.37 -5.91
N ALA A 218 0.21 -1.14 -5.04
CA ALA A 218 -0.83 -2.08 -5.46
C ALA A 218 -2.03 -1.33 -6.05
N THR A 219 -2.43 -0.22 -5.42
CA THR A 219 -3.48 0.67 -5.93
C THR A 219 -3.10 1.25 -7.29
N PHE A 220 -1.85 1.70 -7.45
CA PHE A 220 -1.34 2.18 -8.73
C PHE A 220 -1.44 1.14 -9.83
N VAL A 221 -0.97 -0.08 -9.58
CA VAL A 221 -0.97 -1.15 -10.60
C VAL A 221 -2.41 -1.54 -10.97
N LEU A 222 -3.34 -1.60 -10.01
CA LEU A 222 -4.76 -1.82 -10.29
C LEU A 222 -5.33 -0.73 -11.20
N LYS A 223 -4.98 0.54 -10.94
CA LYS A 223 -5.43 1.68 -11.74
C LYS A 223 -4.84 1.68 -13.15
N VAL A 224 -3.54 1.41 -13.28
CA VAL A 224 -2.85 1.28 -14.58
C VAL A 224 -3.50 0.16 -15.41
N THR A 225 -3.78 -0.98 -14.78
CA THR A 225 -4.31 -2.16 -15.49
C THR A 225 -5.84 -2.17 -15.63
N GLY A 226 -6.55 -1.16 -15.09
CA GLY A 226 -8.01 -1.06 -15.16
C GLY A 226 -8.77 -2.10 -14.33
N GLN A 227 -8.12 -2.74 -13.36
CA GLN A 227 -8.68 -3.86 -12.57
C GLN A 227 -9.26 -3.45 -11.21
N GLU A 228 -9.42 -2.15 -10.95
CA GLU A 228 -9.97 -1.66 -9.67
C GLU A 228 -11.34 -2.26 -9.36
N LYS A 229 -12.25 -2.27 -10.34
CA LYS A 229 -13.59 -2.85 -10.19
C LYS A 229 -13.54 -4.36 -10.00
N SER A 230 -12.72 -5.07 -10.78
CA SER A 230 -12.55 -6.53 -10.65
C SER A 230 -12.02 -6.92 -9.27
N PHE A 231 -11.12 -6.11 -8.70
CA PHE A 231 -10.67 -6.30 -7.32
C PHE A 231 -11.78 -6.06 -6.30
N ASP A 232 -12.61 -5.02 -6.48
CA ASP A 232 -13.74 -4.72 -5.58
C ASP A 232 -14.81 -5.84 -5.60
N GLU A 233 -15.05 -6.44 -6.76
CA GLU A 233 -15.96 -7.59 -6.95
C GLU A 233 -15.50 -8.86 -6.23
N LEU A 234 -14.22 -8.95 -5.83
CA LEU A 234 -13.76 -10.04 -4.97
C LEU A 234 -14.34 -9.92 -3.56
N GLN A 235 -14.64 -8.70 -3.10
CA GLN A 235 -15.04 -8.40 -1.72
C GLN A 235 -14.13 -9.10 -0.70
N TRP A 236 -12.82 -9.10 -1.01
CA TRP A 236 -11.80 -9.87 -0.29
C TRP A 236 -11.74 -9.49 1.18
N PHE A 237 -11.61 -8.21 1.50
CA PHE A 237 -11.50 -7.73 2.88
C PHE A 237 -12.70 -8.14 3.72
N THR A 238 -13.91 -8.04 3.18
CA THR A 238 -15.13 -8.50 3.85
C THR A 238 -15.11 -10.01 4.11
N SER A 239 -14.67 -10.80 3.13
CA SER A 239 -14.54 -12.26 3.26
C SER A 239 -13.51 -12.66 4.31
N ALA A 240 -12.35 -12.01 4.28
CA ALA A 240 -11.24 -12.22 5.21
C ALA A 240 -11.63 -11.86 6.65
N ASN A 241 -12.22 -10.69 6.87
CA ASN A 241 -12.65 -10.24 8.18
C ASN A 241 -13.70 -11.19 8.78
N ARG A 242 -14.69 -11.61 7.98
CA ARG A 242 -15.70 -12.58 8.43
C ARG A 242 -15.06 -13.92 8.83
N HIS A 243 -14.13 -14.44 8.04
CA HIS A 243 -13.44 -15.68 8.38
C HIS A 243 -12.65 -15.56 9.69
N LEU A 244 -11.94 -14.45 9.90
CA LEU A 244 -11.19 -14.19 11.13
C LEU A 244 -12.13 -14.07 12.35
N GLU A 245 -13.30 -13.45 12.18
CA GLU A 245 -14.33 -13.37 13.23
C GLU A 245 -14.89 -14.75 13.59
N GLU A 246 -15.21 -15.58 12.58
CA GLU A 246 -15.66 -16.97 12.78
C GLU A 246 -14.61 -17.80 13.55
N VAL A 247 -13.31 -17.63 13.23
CA VAL A 247 -12.21 -18.27 13.94
C VAL A 247 -12.10 -17.77 15.39
N LEU A 248 -12.24 -16.46 15.62
CA LEU A 248 -12.22 -15.89 16.98
C LEU A 248 -13.37 -16.42 17.85
N ILE A 249 -14.59 -16.47 17.32
CA ILE A 249 -15.77 -17.00 18.02
C ILE A 249 -15.58 -18.49 18.34
N SER A 250 -15.03 -19.26 17.39
CA SER A 250 -14.74 -20.68 17.60
C SER A 250 -13.72 -20.89 18.71
N LEU A 251 -12.67 -20.07 18.77
CA LEU A 251 -11.65 -20.12 19.81
C LEU A 251 -12.20 -19.69 21.18
N SER A 252 -13.10 -18.69 21.25
CA SER A 252 -13.71 -18.27 22.52
C SER A 252 -14.67 -19.31 23.08
N HIS A 253 -15.46 -20.00 22.25
CA HIS A 253 -16.33 -21.07 22.75
C HIS A 253 -15.55 -22.28 23.29
N ILE A 254 -14.36 -22.56 22.76
CA ILE A 254 -13.46 -23.59 23.31
C ILE A 254 -12.99 -23.20 24.73
N THR A 255 -12.82 -21.90 25.01
CA THR A 255 -12.43 -21.42 26.34
C THR A 255 -13.57 -21.46 27.37
N GLU A 256 -14.83 -21.42 26.93
CA GLU A 256 -16.02 -21.47 27.81
C GLU A 256 -16.45 -22.91 28.15
N HIS A 257 -16.19 -23.88 27.25
CA HIS A 257 -16.51 -25.29 27.46
C HIS A 257 -15.28 -26.19 27.25
N PRO A 258 -14.44 -26.39 28.29
CA PRO A 258 -13.41 -27.42 28.22
C PRO A 258 -14.12 -28.78 28.15
N LYS A 259 -13.96 -29.49 27.04
CA LYS A 259 -14.43 -30.87 26.90
C LYS A 259 -13.82 -31.71 28.02
N GLY A 260 -14.63 -32.04 29.01
CA GLY A 260 -14.30 -33.02 30.03
C GLY A 260 -14.13 -34.40 29.40
N SER A 261 -12.90 -34.77 29.09
CA SER A 261 -12.51 -36.18 28.96
C SER A 261 -11.93 -36.63 30.30
N ARG A 262 -12.67 -37.53 30.94
CA ARG A 262 -12.32 -38.28 32.15
C ARG A 262 -10.94 -38.94 32.00
N ILE A 263 -10.11 -38.85 33.03
CA ILE A 263 -9.65 -39.93 33.93
C ILE A 263 -8.59 -39.32 34.88
N PHE A 264 -8.95 -39.13 36.15
CA PHE A 264 -8.28 -39.74 37.31
C PHE A 264 -9.12 -39.44 38.55
N GLY A 265 -9.31 -40.47 39.37
CA GLY A 265 -10.21 -40.45 40.52
C GLY A 265 -9.74 -39.55 41.67
N LEU A 266 -10.68 -39.42 42.61
CA LEU A 266 -10.62 -38.78 43.94
C LEU A 266 -10.99 -37.29 43.98
N LYS A 267 -12.21 -37.06 44.46
CA LYS A 267 -12.75 -35.79 44.97
C LYS A 267 -11.89 -35.29 46.14
N LEU A 268 -11.50 -34.01 46.15
CA LEU A 268 -11.61 -33.17 47.35
C LEU A 268 -11.40 -31.67 47.06
N TRP A 269 -12.34 -30.88 47.61
CA TRP A 269 -12.39 -29.43 47.81
C TRP A 269 -12.89 -28.52 46.68
N ASP A 270 -14.02 -27.94 47.03
CA ASP A 270 -14.77 -26.84 46.46
C ASP A 270 -13.95 -25.53 46.60
N GLN A 271 -13.55 -24.96 45.47
CA GLN A 271 -13.17 -23.56 45.33
C GLN A 271 -13.36 -23.17 43.87
N SER A 272 -14.16 -22.13 43.63
CA SER A 272 -14.41 -21.56 42.32
C SER A 272 -13.12 -20.96 41.76
N CYS A 273 -12.31 -21.78 41.09
CA CYS A 273 -11.20 -21.30 40.28
C CYS A 273 -11.75 -20.72 38.97
N PRO A 274 -11.36 -19.51 38.56
CA PRO A 274 -11.60 -19.07 37.19
C PRO A 274 -10.95 -20.09 36.27
N VAL A 275 -11.70 -20.61 35.30
CA VAL A 275 -11.19 -21.54 34.29
C VAL A 275 -10.00 -20.87 33.61
N ALA A 276 -8.78 -21.30 33.94
CA ALA A 276 -7.57 -20.73 33.36
C ALA A 276 -7.53 -21.13 31.88
N ILE A 277 -7.64 -20.13 31.00
CA ILE A 277 -7.48 -20.30 29.56
C ILE A 277 -6.14 -20.98 29.31
N LEU A 278 -6.12 -22.06 28.52
CA LEU A 278 -4.87 -22.71 28.13
C LEU A 278 -3.98 -21.67 27.43
N PRO A 279 -2.72 -21.45 27.87
CA PRO A 279 -1.85 -20.40 27.32
C PRO A 279 -1.73 -20.42 25.79
N GLU A 280 -1.80 -21.61 25.18
CA GLU A 280 -1.76 -21.81 23.74
C GLU A 280 -3.00 -21.23 23.02
N THR A 281 -4.20 -21.43 23.57
CA THR A 281 -5.45 -20.90 23.02
C THR A 281 -5.50 -19.38 23.13
N GLN A 282 -5.01 -18.82 24.24
CA GLN A 282 -4.92 -17.37 24.41
C GLN A 282 -3.95 -16.74 23.40
N LYS A 283 -2.79 -17.37 23.18
CA LYS A 283 -1.80 -16.93 22.20
C LYS A 283 -2.36 -16.89 20.78
N GLU A 284 -3.13 -17.92 20.38
CA GLU A 284 -3.79 -17.96 19.07
C GLU A 284 -4.88 -16.89 18.95
N ILE A 285 -5.70 -16.67 19.98
CA ILE A 285 -6.69 -15.56 20.00
C ILE A 285 -5.98 -14.21 19.78
N ASP A 286 -4.88 -13.97 20.48
CA ASP A 286 -4.13 -12.71 20.36
C ASP A 286 -3.42 -12.57 19.00
N LYS A 287 -2.99 -13.69 18.41
CA LYS A 287 -2.47 -13.73 17.04
C LYS A 287 -3.55 -13.39 16.02
N THR A 288 -4.73 -13.99 16.11
CA THR A 288 -5.86 -13.71 15.20
C THR A 288 -6.34 -12.26 15.32
N LYS A 289 -6.43 -11.71 16.54
CA LYS A 289 -6.75 -10.29 16.76
C LYS A 289 -5.72 -9.35 16.11
N ARG A 290 -4.42 -9.68 16.22
CA ARG A 290 -3.35 -8.93 15.56
C ARG A 290 -3.47 -9.01 14.04
N TYR A 291 -3.74 -10.19 13.49
CA TYR A 291 -4.00 -10.38 12.06
C TYR A 291 -5.15 -9.49 11.58
N GLN A 292 -6.28 -9.50 12.28
CA GLN A 292 -7.46 -8.69 11.94
C GLN A 292 -7.14 -7.18 11.97
N LYS A 293 -6.34 -6.73 12.94
CA LYS A 293 -5.92 -5.33 13.02
C LYS A 293 -5.06 -4.92 11.81
N GLU A 294 -4.06 -5.73 11.45
CA GLU A 294 -3.20 -5.45 10.29
C GLU A 294 -4.01 -5.49 8.97
N MET A 295 -4.96 -6.44 8.83
CA MET A 295 -5.87 -6.49 7.68
C MET A 295 -6.69 -5.20 7.53
N LYS A 296 -7.26 -4.68 8.63
CA LYS A 296 -8.00 -3.40 8.62
C LYS A 296 -7.10 -2.22 8.26
N LEU A 297 -5.87 -2.18 8.76
CA LEU A 297 -4.91 -1.12 8.41
C LEU A 297 -4.59 -1.10 6.92
N ILE A 298 -4.40 -2.27 6.31
CA ILE A 298 -4.18 -2.41 4.87
C ILE A 298 -5.41 -1.94 4.09
N GLU A 299 -6.62 -2.35 4.49
CA GLU A 299 -7.88 -1.92 3.88
C GLU A 299 -8.04 -0.39 3.90
N TYR A 300 -7.80 0.25 5.05
CA TYR A 300 -7.80 1.71 5.15
C TYR A 300 -6.74 2.35 4.26
N GLY A 301 -5.55 1.75 4.17
CA GLY A 301 -4.49 2.19 3.27
C GLY A 301 -4.93 2.19 1.81
N PHE A 302 -5.66 1.16 1.36
CA PHE A 302 -6.17 1.06 -0.02
C PHE A 302 -7.17 2.17 -0.29
N ASN A 303 -8.10 2.41 0.63
CA ASN A 303 -9.10 3.48 0.52
C ASN A 303 -8.43 4.86 0.47
N ALA A 304 -7.44 5.12 1.33
CA ALA A 304 -6.67 6.35 1.30
C ALA A 304 -5.90 6.50 -0.02
N SER A 305 -5.23 5.44 -0.47
CA SER A 305 -4.47 5.41 -1.72
C SER A 305 -5.34 5.73 -2.93
N ARG A 306 -6.56 5.18 -2.98
CA ARG A 306 -7.53 5.48 -4.04
C ARG A 306 -7.94 6.95 -4.03
N ALA A 307 -8.23 7.52 -2.87
CA ALA A 307 -8.57 8.94 -2.74
C ALA A 307 -7.41 9.88 -3.14
N ILE A 308 -6.16 9.42 -3.00
CA ILE A 308 -4.98 10.16 -3.44
C ILE A 308 -4.83 10.11 -4.97
N MET A 309 -5.26 9.01 -5.57
CA MET A 309 -5.12 8.75 -7.00
C MET A 309 -6.33 9.19 -7.83
N SER A 310 -7.51 9.36 -7.22
CA SER A 310 -8.75 9.81 -7.86
C SER A 310 -8.60 11.22 -8.43
#